data_AF-A0A916WKR7-F1
#
_entry.id   AF-A0A916WKR7-F1
#
_cell.length_a   1.000
_cell.length_b   1.000
_cell.length_c   1.000
_cell.angle_alpha   90.00
_cell.angle_beta   90.00
_cell.angle_gamma   90.00
#
_symmetry.space_group_name_H-M   'P 1'
#
loop_
_entity.id
_entity.type
_entity.pdbx_description
1 polymer ?
#
loop_
_entity_poly.entity_id
_entity_poly.type
_entity_poly.pdbx_seq_one_letter_code
_entity_poly.pdbx_strand_id
1 'polypeptide(L)' 'MSSSPSHSISLTPELACALIAEMQAVLDGEASYFHAELWTDSGQRVALHLSGQADPPDLGVPLHV' A
#
# COMPACT_ATOMS: atom_id res chain seq x y z
N MET A 1 11.04 -12.55 -25.98
CA MET A 1 10.29 -11.60 -25.13
C MET A 1 9.72 -12.42 -23.98
N SER A 2 10.29 -12.31 -22.78
CA SER A 2 9.79 -13.05 -21.63
C SER A 2 8.71 -12.20 -20.96
N SER A 3 7.44 -12.55 -21.13
CA SER A 3 6.38 -11.99 -20.31
C SER A 3 6.52 -12.55 -18.91
N SER A 4 6.75 -11.68 -17.92
CA SER A 4 6.71 -12.08 -16.52
C SER A 4 5.33 -12.67 -16.19
N PRO A 5 5.24 -13.76 -15.42
CA PRO A 5 3.95 -14.30 -15.02
C PRO A 5 3.20 -13.26 -14.17
N SER A 6 1.94 -13.00 -14.51
CA SER A 6 1.07 -12.13 -13.72
C SER A 6 0.58 -12.88 -12.49
N HIS A 7 0.83 -12.33 -11.31
CA HIS A 7 0.28 -12.83 -10.05
C HIS A 7 -0.96 -12.01 -9.68
N SER A 8 -2.09 -12.68 -9.50
CA SER A 8 -3.36 -12.09 -9.06
C SER A 8 -3.73 -12.56 -7.67
N ILE A 9 -4.62 -11.80 -7.02
CA ILE A 9 -5.22 -12.11 -5.73
C ILE A 9 -6.73 -11.98 -5.93
N SER A 10 -7.48 -13.01 -5.55
CA SER A 10 -8.93 -12.96 -5.51
C SER A 10 -9.41 -12.60 -4.10
N LEU A 11 -10.18 -11.52 -3.98
CA LEU A 11 -10.79 -11.09 -2.73
C LEU A 11 -12.31 -11.25 -2.81
N THR A 12 -12.94 -11.60 -1.70
CA THR A 12 -14.40 -11.44 -1.59
C THR A 12 -14.76 -9.96 -1.64
N PRO A 13 -15.97 -9.59 -2.07
CA PRO A 13 -16.38 -8.18 -2.11
C PRO A 13 -16.22 -7.48 -0.76
N GLU A 14 -16.57 -8.16 0.33
CA GLU A 14 -16.42 -7.64 1.69
C GLU A 14 -14.96 -7.36 2.04
N LEU A 15 -14.05 -8.29 1.70
CA LEU A 15 -12.63 -8.13 1.98
C LEU A 15 -11.98 -7.06 1.10
N ALA A 16 -12.43 -6.93 -0.16
CA ALA A 16 -12.00 -5.85 -1.04
C ALA A 16 -12.41 -4.48 -0.50
N CYS A 17 -13.66 -4.34 -0.04
CA CYS A 17 -14.13 -3.10 0.58
C CYS A 17 -13.33 -2.74 1.83
N ALA A 18 -13.10 -3.71 2.73
CA ALA A 18 -12.32 -3.49 3.93
C ALA A 18 -10.87 -3.07 3.60
N LEU A 19 -10.22 -3.78 2.66
CA LEU A 19 -8.86 -3.47 2.23
C LEU A 19 -8.75 -2.02 1.70
N ILE A 20 -9.69 -1.62 0.86
CA ILE A 20 -9.70 -0.28 0.25
C ILE A 20 -9.90 0.80 1.33
N ALA A 21 -10.82 0.58 2.28
CA ALA A 21 -11.10 1.53 3.35
C ALA A 21 -9.87 1.76 4.25
N GLU A 22 -9.16 0.69 4.62
CA GLU A 22 -7.94 0.81 5.44
C GLU A 22 -6.81 1.52 4.69
N MET A 23 -6.65 1.23 3.40
CA MET A 23 -5.69 1.96 2.56
C MET A 23 -6.04 3.44 2.44
N GLN A 24 -7.33 3.77 2.26
CA GLN A 24 -7.81 5.15 2.21
C GLN A 24 -7.55 5.89 3.51
N ALA A 25 -7.82 5.27 4.67
CA ALA A 25 -7.53 5.87 5.97
C ALA A 25 -6.06 6.27 6.10
N VAL A 26 -5.12 5.49 5.55
CA VAL A 26 -3.69 5.85 5.55
C VAL A 26 -3.38 7.02 4.60
N LEU A 27 -4.00 7.02 3.42
CA LEU A 27 -3.80 8.09 2.43
C LEU A 27 -4.42 9.42 2.86
N ASP A 28 -5.55 9.37 3.57
CA ASP A 28 -6.24 10.53 4.11
C ASP A 28 -5.57 11.10 5.38
N GLY A 29 -4.58 10.37 5.93
CA GLY A 29 -3.84 10.76 7.14
C GLY A 29 -4.53 10.37 8.45
N GLU A 30 -5.67 9.67 8.38
CA GLU A 30 -6.40 9.13 9.53
C GLU A 30 -5.66 7.95 10.19
N ALA A 31 -4.83 7.26 9.42
CA ALA A 31 -3.93 6.22 9.89
C ALA A 31 -2.49 6.48 9.41
N SER A 32 -1.50 6.16 10.24
CA SER A 32 -0.09 6.41 9.89
C SER A 32 0.54 5.26 9.09
N TYR A 33 -0.05 4.07 9.12
CA TYR A 33 0.52 2.87 8.51
C TYR A 33 -0.53 1.78 8.31
N PHE A 34 -0.40 1.02 7.23
CA PHE A 34 -1.21 -0.14 6.90
C PHE A 34 -0.32 -1.28 6.41
N HIS A 35 -0.63 -2.50 6.87
CA HIS A 35 0.03 -3.72 6.46
C HIS A 35 -0.95 -4.86 6.31
N ALA A 36 -0.84 -5.61 5.21
CA ALA A 36 -1.59 -6.84 4.99
C ALA A 36 -0.73 -7.90 4.31
N GLU A 37 -0.89 -9.14 4.76
CA GLU A 37 -0.36 -10.30 4.05
C GLU A 37 -1.49 -10.99 3.29
N LEU A 38 -1.30 -11.14 1.99
CA LEU A 38 -2.28 -11.74 1.08
C LEU A 38 -1.66 -12.96 0.37
N TRP A 39 -2.52 -13.89 -0.01
CA TRP A 39 -2.13 -15.04 -0.81
C TRP A 39 -2.61 -14.84 -2.24
N THR A 40 -1.69 -14.98 -3.18
CA THR A 40 -2.04 -14.98 -4.61
C THR A 40 -2.77 -16.26 -4.98
N ASP A 41 -3.50 -16.24 -6.09
CA ASP A 41 -4.16 -17.42 -6.64
C ASP A 41 -3.15 -18.55 -6.98
N SER A 42 -1.89 -18.17 -7.22
CA SER A 42 -0.77 -19.10 -7.42
C SER A 42 -0.17 -19.68 -6.13
N GLY A 43 -0.74 -19.37 -4.96
CA GLY A 43 -0.27 -19.87 -3.66
C GLY A 43 0.99 -19.19 -3.12
N GLN A 44 1.39 -18.06 -3.72
CA GLN A 44 2.51 -17.25 -3.23
C GLN A 44 2.02 -16.20 -2.24
N ARG A 45 2.75 -16.00 -1.13
CA ARG A 45 2.46 -14.96 -0.15
C ARG A 45 3.05 -13.62 -0.60
N VAL A 46 2.25 -12.57 -0.53
CA VAL A 46 2.65 -11.20 -0.84
C VAL A 46 2.29 -10.29 0.32
N ALA A 47 3.14 -9.31 0.59
CA ALA A 47 2.92 -8.34 1.63
C ALA A 47 2.66 -6.97 1.02
N LEU A 48 1.57 -6.33 1.44
CA LEU A 48 1.24 -4.96 1.10
C LEU A 48 1.62 -4.08 2.29
N HIS A 49 2.40 -3.04 2.01
CA HIS A 49 2.83 -2.06 2.99
C HIS A 49 2.50 -0.69 2.44
N LEU A 50 1.78 0.09 3.24
CA LEU A 50 1.45 1.47 2.93
C LEU A 50 1.75 2.31 4.15
N SER A 51 2.69 3.23 4.02
CA SER A 51 2.94 4.26 5.02
C SER A 51 2.14 5.51 4.68
N GLY A 52 1.72 6.25 5.70
CA GLY A 52 1.13 7.59 5.52
C GLY A 52 2.08 8.51 4.76
N GLN A 53 1.54 9.62 4.26
CA GLN A 53 2.29 10.58 3.46
C GLN A 53 3.60 10.93 4.17
N ALA A 54 4.74 10.70 3.50
CA ALA A 54 5.98 11.31 3.94
C ALA A 54 5.73 12.82 3.99
N ASP A 55 6.16 13.47 5.07
CA ASP A 55 6.11 14.93 5.18
C ASP A 55 6.59 15.52 3.83
N PRO A 56 5.86 16.47 3.23
CA PRO A 56 6.33 17.09 2.00
C PRO A 56 7.78 17.53 2.26
N PRO A 57 8.72 17.27 1.33
CA PRO A 57 10.10 17.68 1.55
C PRO A 57 10.07 19.15 1.92
N ASP A 58 10.53 19.48 3.14
CA ASP A 58 10.60 20.84 3.65
C ASP A 58 11.38 21.67 2.63
N LEU A 59 10.64 22.38 1.76
CA LEU A 59 11.17 23.33 0.79
C LEU A 59 11.47 24.67 1.49
N GLY A 60 11.97 24.61 2.74
CA GLY A 60 11.83 25.71 3.68
C GLY A 60 13.06 26.07 4.51
N VAL A 61 14.05 25.21 4.70
CA VAL A 61 15.31 25.62 5.33
C VAL A 61 16.37 26.03 4.30
N PRO A 62 16.70 27.33 4.18
CA PRO A 62 17.93 27.69 3.48
C PRO A 62 19.11 27.12 4.25
N LEU A 63 19.90 26.28 3.57
CA LEU A 63 21.23 25.89 4.02
C LEU A 63 22.03 27.17 4.27
N HIS A 64 22.22 27.53 5.53
CA HIS A 64 23.21 28.54 5.89
C HIS A 64 24.59 27.89 5.78
N VAL A 65 25.37 28.37 4.81
CA VAL A 65 26.79 28.05 4.62
C VAL A 65 27.65 28.63 5.73
#